data_AF-A0A4P6YVZ3-F1
#
_entry.id   AF-A0A4P6YVZ3-F1
#
_cell.length_a   1.000
_cell.length_b   1.000
_cell.length_c   1.000
_cell.angle_alpha   90.00
_cell.angle_beta   90.00
_cell.angle_gamma   90.00
#
_symmetry.space_group_name_H-M   'P 1'
#
loop_
_entity.id
_entity.type
_entity.pdbx_description
1 polymer ?
#
loop_
_entity_poly.entity_id
_entity_poly.type
_entity_poly.pdbx_seq_one_letter_code
_entity_poly.pdbx_strand_id
1 'polypeptide(L)' 'MKKEVAKAISKWIGKRVIVVTDDKGTFYGKFLGTAENNLLNFVYVEPIGIEDTNKAFVPVAWIRNPKTWAPII' A
#
# COMPACT_ATOMS: atom_id res chain seq x y z
N MET A 1 -0.36 -19.96 -2.87
CA MET A 1 -1.02 -18.87 -2.12
C MET A 1 -0.09 -17.88 -1.42
N LYS A 2 0.45 -18.10 -0.20
CA LYS A 2 1.20 -17.04 0.54
C LYS A 2 2.42 -16.47 -0.22
N LYS A 3 3.18 -17.32 -0.93
CA LYS A 3 4.34 -16.91 -1.74
C LYS A 3 3.98 -16.09 -2.99
N GLU A 4 2.79 -16.34 -3.56
CA GLU A 4 2.35 -15.66 -4.79
C GLU A 4 1.87 -14.25 -4.49
N VAL A 5 1.13 -14.07 -3.39
CA VAL A 5 0.71 -12.76 -2.90
C VAL A 5 1.92 -11.90 -2.54
N ALA A 6 2.89 -12.45 -1.80
CA ALA A 6 4.14 -11.74 -1.50
C ALA A 6 4.90 -11.31 -2.76
N LYS A 7 4.96 -12.18 -3.78
CA LYS A 7 5.59 -11.88 -5.08
C LYS A 7 4.81 -10.86 -5.90
N ALA A 8 3.49 -10.83 -5.80
CA ALA A 8 2.65 -9.82 -6.46
C ALA A 8 2.87 -8.44 -5.82
N ILE A 9 2.86 -8.40 -4.48
CA ILE A 9 3.04 -7.18 -3.70
C ILE A 9 4.46 -6.61 -3.85
N SER A 10 5.51 -7.44 -3.89
CA SER A 10 6.89 -6.96 -3.98
C SER A 10 7.16 -6.12 -5.24
N LYS A 11 6.41 -6.33 -6.32
CA LYS A 11 6.49 -5.53 -7.56
C LYS A 11 6.04 -4.08 -7.38
N TRP A 12 5.38 -3.76 -6.28
CA TRP A 12 4.90 -2.43 -5.95
C TRP A 12 5.87 -1.64 -5.07
N ILE A 13 6.88 -2.28 -4.46
CA ILE A 13 7.89 -1.60 -3.64
C ILE A 13 8.54 -0.46 -4.43
N GLY A 14 8.56 0.73 -3.81
CA GLY A 14 9.06 1.98 -4.36
C GLY A 14 8.11 2.71 -5.31
N LYS A 15 6.99 2.09 -5.72
CA LYS A 15 6.04 2.69 -6.66
C LYS A 15 5.00 3.56 -5.95
N ARG A 16 4.50 4.54 -6.69
CA ARG A 16 3.34 5.34 -6.28
C ARG A 16 2.07 4.49 -6.32
N VAL A 17 1.26 4.60 -5.28
CA VAL A 17 -0.04 3.95 -5.10
C VAL A 17 -1.07 4.96 -4.62
N ILE A 18 -2.34 4.59 -4.74
CA ILE A 18 -3.45 5.28 -4.09
C ILE A 18 -3.86 4.45 -2.86
N VAL A 19 -4.07 5.11 -1.73
CA VAL A 19 -4.64 4.52 -0.52
C VAL A 19 -6.05 5.05 -0.37
N VAL A 20 -7.03 4.16 -0.41
CA VAL A 20 -8.45 4.47 -0.19
C VAL A 20 -8.83 3.92 1.18
N THR A 21 -8.97 4.82 2.14
CA THR A 21 -9.40 4.46 3.50
C THR A 21 -10.93 4.40 3.56
N ASP A 22 -11.47 3.58 4.46
CA ASP A 22 -12.93 3.42 4.59
C ASP A 22 -13.60 4.69 5.18
N ASP A 23 -12.86 5.49 5.95
CA ASP A 23 -13.39 6.60 6.76
C ASP A 23 -12.65 7.94 6.60
N LYS A 24 -11.40 7.94 6.12
CA LYS A 24 -10.51 9.12 6.10
C LYS A 24 -10.17 9.65 4.71
N GLY A 25 -10.91 9.20 3.70
CA GLY A 25 -10.73 9.63 2.31
C GLY A 25 -9.57 8.92 1.59
N THR A 26 -9.05 9.59 0.57
CA THR A 26 -8.08 9.01 -0.36
C THR A 26 -6.82 9.86 -0.42
N PHE A 27 -5.65 9.21 -0.40
CA PHE A 27 -4.36 9.89 -0.57
C PHE A 27 -3.40 9.10 -1.46
N TYR A 28 -2.39 9.78 -1.98
CA TYR A 28 -1.29 9.14 -2.70
C TYR A 28 -0.16 8.80 -1.76
N GLY A 29 0.47 7.66 -1.99
CA GLY A 29 1.66 7.27 -1.23
C GLY A 29 2.65 6.47 -2.05
N LYS A 30 3.84 6.29 -1.51
CA LYS A 30 4.88 5.41 -2.00
C LYS A 30 4.85 4.10 -1.22
N PHE A 31 4.70 3.00 -1.92
CA PHE A 31 4.63 1.68 -1.32
C PHE A 31 6.02 1.25 -0.83
N LEU A 32 6.17 0.92 0.44
CA LEU A 32 7.48 0.62 1.03
C LEU A 32 7.73 -0.89 1.19
N GLY A 33 6.69 -1.69 1.42
CA GLY A 33 6.83 -3.13 1.64
C GLY A 33 5.76 -3.70 2.56
N THR A 34 5.81 -5.01 2.78
CA THR A 34 4.94 -5.73 3.71
C THR A 34 5.42 -5.58 5.15
N ALA A 35 4.52 -5.71 6.12
CA ALA A 35 4.91 -5.86 7.52
C ALA A 35 5.75 -7.12 7.73
N GLU A 36 6.82 -7.03 8.52
CA GLU A 36 7.72 -8.15 8.85
C GLU A 36 7.01 -9.29 9.63
N ASN A 37 5.83 -9.02 10.21
CA ASN A 37 5.13 -9.94 11.12
C ASN A 37 4.16 -10.93 10.44
N ASN A 38 4.45 -11.44 9.24
CA ASN A 38 3.64 -12.46 8.52
C ASN A 38 2.19 -12.06 8.15
N LEU A 39 1.76 -10.84 8.45
CA LEU A 39 0.47 -10.30 8.03
C LEU A 39 0.60 -9.76 6.60
N LEU A 40 0.54 -10.65 5.60
CA LEU A 40 0.48 -10.28 4.17
C LEU A 40 -0.69 -9.33 3.82
N ASN A 41 -1.59 -9.11 4.77
CA ASN A 41 -2.72 -8.22 4.64
C ASN A 41 -2.40 -6.75 4.97
N PHE A 42 -1.20 -6.42 5.46
CA PHE A 42 -0.81 -5.05 5.79
C PHE A 42 0.54 -4.66 5.22
N VAL A 43 0.66 -3.37 4.86
CA VAL A 43 1.81 -2.79 4.19
C VAL A 43 2.15 -1.42 4.75
N TYR A 44 3.40 -1.03 4.57
CA TYR A 44 3.87 0.32 4.83
C TYR A 44 3.76 1.17 3.58
N VAL A 45 3.17 2.35 3.73
CA VAL A 45 3.06 3.36 2.68
C VAL A 45 3.54 4.69 3.24
N GLU A 46 4.39 5.38 2.50
CA GLU A 46 4.80 6.75 2.80
C GLU A 46 3.87 7.72 2.07
N PRO A 47 3.05 8.53 2.77
CA PRO A 47 2.20 9.52 2.12
C PRO A 47 3.02 10.54 1.32
N ILE A 48 2.52 10.96 0.16
CA ILE A 48 3.17 11.97 -0.70
C ILE A 48 2.41 13.28 -0.59
N GLY A 49 3.12 14.37 -0.32
CA GLY A 49 2.53 15.73 -0.26
C GLY A 49 1.95 16.09 1.11
N ILE A 50 2.29 15.33 2.16
CA ILE A 50 2.01 15.68 3.55
C ILE A 50 3.37 15.89 4.21
N GLU A 51 3.65 17.10 4.72
CA GLU A 51 4.97 17.50 5.22
C GLU A 51 5.38 16.80 6.53
N ASP A 52 4.45 16.07 7.17
CA ASP A 52 4.65 15.49 8.50
C ASP A 52 4.17 14.03 8.58
N THR A 53 4.69 13.15 7.71
CA THR A 53 4.18 11.76 7.69
C THR A 53 5.23 10.70 7.93
N ASN A 54 5.16 10.20 9.18
CA ASN A 54 5.46 8.82 9.52
C ASN A 54 4.82 7.85 8.53
N LYS A 55 5.50 6.72 8.30
CA LYS A 55 5.00 5.63 7.45
C LYS A 55 3.62 5.18 7.92
N ALA A 56 2.64 5.20 7.03
CA ALA A 56 1.31 4.68 7.28
C ALA A 56 1.33 3.16 7.20
N PHE A 57 0.79 2.49 8.22
CA PHE A 57 0.57 1.05 8.23
C PHE A 57 -0.88 0.77 7.89
N VAL A 58 -1.15 0.22 6.70
CA VAL A 58 -2.51 0.10 6.15
C VAL A 58 -2.77 -1.29 5.56
N PRO A 59 -4.03 -1.74 5.52
CA PRO A 59 -4.40 -2.97 4.83
C PRO A 59 -4.08 -2.91 3.33
N VAL A 60 -3.63 -4.02 2.74
CA VAL A 60 -3.42 -4.11 1.28
C VAL A 60 -4.73 -3.94 0.51
N ALA A 61 -5.85 -4.33 1.12
CA ALA A 61 -7.20 -4.15 0.57
C ALA A 61 -7.56 -2.67 0.31
N TRP A 62 -6.83 -1.72 0.88
CA TRP A 62 -7.01 -0.28 0.66
C TRP A 62 -6.14 0.28 -0.47
N ILE A 63 -5.20 -0.51 -0.99
CA ILE A 63 -4.23 -0.06 -1.98
C ILE A 63 -4.78 -0.24 -3.40
N ARG A 64 -4.65 0.79 -4.22
CA ARG A 64 -5.06 0.82 -5.63
C ARG A 64 -3.92 1.27 -6.54
N ASN A 65 -3.97 0.78 -7.78
CA ASN A 65 -3.10 1.26 -8.87
C ASN A 65 -3.49 2.69 -9.26
N PRO A 66 -2.57 3.66 -9.28
CA PRO A 66 -2.89 5.05 -9.59
C PRO A 66 -3.35 5.30 -11.04
N LYS A 67 -3.05 4.38 -11.96
CA LYS A 67 -3.45 4.51 -13.37
C LYS A 67 -4.83 3.91 -13.64
N THR A 68 -5.19 2.84 -12.95
CA THR A 68 -6.37 2.03 -13.27
C THR A 68 -7.41 1.99 -12.16
N TRP A 69 -7.09 2.51 -10.98
CA TRP A 69 -7.94 2.44 -9.78
C TRP A 69 -8.31 1.01 -9.32
N ALA A 70 -7.73 -0.02 -9.93
CA ALA A 70 -7.94 -1.40 -9.56
C ALA A 70 -7.15 -1.77 -8.28
N PRO A 71 -7.61 -2.78 -7.50
CA PRO A 71 -6.80 -3.42 -6.46
C PRO A 71 -5.45 -3.90 -7.00
N ILE A 72 -4.41 -3.87 -6.15
CA ILE A 72 -3.06 -4.29 -6.55
C ILE A 72 -2.78 -5.80 -6.38
N ILE A 73 -3.72 -6.52 -5.77
CA ILE A 73 -3.79 -7.97 -5.57
C ILE A 73 -5.24 -8.42 -5.67
#